data_AF-A0A2G9QFH4-F1
#
_entry.id   AF-A0A2G9QFH4-F1
#
_cell.length_a   1.000
_cell.length_b   1.000
_cell.length_c   1.000
_cell.angle_alpha   90.00
_cell.angle_beta   90.00
_cell.angle_gamma   90.00
#
_symmetry.space_group_name_H-M   'P 1'
#
loop_
_entity.id
_entity.type
_entity.pdbx_description
1 polymer ?
#
loop_
_entity_poly.entity_id
_entity_poly.type
_entity_poly.pdbx_seq_one_letter_code
_entity_poly.pdbx_strand_id
1 'polypeptide(L)'
;DNIVEDSMSVDPKHHRYFVIRRGQVLRDIAEEYGGVAVSFPRSGVQSDRVTLKGAKECVEAAKKRILDIIEDLEAQVTIECMIPQKFHRSIMGPKGSRIQQITREHGVQIKFPDREENPQGAPNAESPAQENGEEGLEAKVAPEPGSPKKCDIILISGRKERCDGANEALKALVPVSIEVEVPYDLHRYIIGQKGSGIRKMMDEFE
;
A
#
# COMPACT_ATOMS: atom_id res chain seq x y z
N ASP A 1 3.81 38.53 -25.57
CA ASP A 1 3.54 37.34 -24.73
C ASP A 1 2.50 37.64 -23.68
N ASN A 2 1.35 36.96 -23.69
CA ASN A 2 0.26 37.19 -22.75
C ASN A 2 0.40 36.25 -21.54
N ILE A 3 1.44 36.49 -20.73
CA ILE A 3 1.70 35.73 -19.51
C ILE A 3 0.80 36.30 -18.40
N VAL A 4 -0.06 35.45 -17.86
CA VAL A 4 -0.94 35.78 -16.73
C VAL A 4 -0.44 35.08 -15.47
N GLU A 5 -0.69 35.72 -14.33
CA GLU A 5 -0.50 35.13 -13.00
C GLU A 5 -1.89 34.79 -12.45
N ASP A 6 -2.09 33.55 -12.04
CA ASP A 6 -3.27 33.12 -11.29
C ASP A 6 -2.85 32.54 -9.94
N SER A 7 -3.78 32.51 -9.00
CA SER A 7 -3.57 31.92 -7.69
C SER A 7 -4.70 30.97 -7.30
N MET A 8 -4.35 29.95 -6.52
CA MET A 8 -5.30 28.99 -5.97
C MET A 8 -4.94 28.66 -4.52
N SER A 9 -5.93 28.22 -3.75
CA SER A 9 -5.74 27.72 -2.39
C SER A 9 -5.63 26.19 -2.43
N VAL A 10 -4.60 25.64 -1.81
CA VAL A 10 -4.36 24.20 -1.67
C VAL A 10 -3.96 23.93 -0.23
N ASP A 11 -4.55 22.90 0.37
CA ASP A 11 -4.21 22.53 1.75
C ASP A 11 -2.71 22.18 1.90
N PRO A 12 -2.01 22.74 2.91
CA PRO A 12 -0.60 22.46 3.17
C PRO A 12 -0.26 20.97 3.30
N LYS A 13 -1.21 20.12 3.71
CA LYS A 13 -1.05 18.67 3.76
C LYS A 13 -0.67 18.08 2.39
N HIS A 14 -1.23 18.63 1.31
CA HIS A 14 -0.99 18.15 -0.06
C HIS A 14 0.25 18.79 -0.71
N HIS A 15 0.76 19.92 -0.19
CA HIS A 15 1.94 20.59 -0.75
C HIS A 15 3.16 19.67 -0.80
N ARG A 16 3.31 18.81 0.22
CA ARG A 16 4.40 17.84 0.28
C ARG A 16 4.40 16.93 -0.94
N TYR A 17 3.24 16.50 -1.41
CA TYR A 17 3.12 15.61 -2.57
C TYR A 17 3.68 16.25 -3.86
N PHE A 18 3.41 17.53 -4.07
CA PHE A 18 3.88 18.26 -5.25
C PHE A 18 5.38 18.60 -5.20
N VAL A 19 5.94 18.82 -4.01
CA VAL A 19 7.34 19.26 -3.84
C VAL A 19 8.34 18.09 -3.70
N ILE A 20 7.90 16.91 -3.24
CA ILE A 20 8.79 15.73 -3.13
C ILE A 20 9.33 15.27 -4.49
N ARG A 21 10.36 14.42 -4.47
CA ARG A 21 11.01 13.88 -5.67
C ARG A 21 11.52 14.98 -6.63
N ARG A 22 12.07 16.07 -6.07
CA ARG A 22 12.56 17.25 -6.80
C ARG A 22 11.47 17.96 -7.64
N GLY A 23 10.23 17.96 -7.15
CA GLY A 23 9.10 18.57 -7.86
C GLY A 23 8.74 17.83 -9.15
N GLN A 24 8.83 16.49 -9.16
CA GLN A 24 8.54 15.69 -10.36
C GLN A 24 7.13 15.96 -10.88
N VAL A 25 6.12 15.94 -10.00
CA VAL A 25 4.72 16.23 -10.36
C VAL A 25 4.59 17.64 -10.94
N LEU A 26 5.28 18.62 -10.36
CA LEU A 26 5.26 20.00 -10.87
C LEU A 26 5.90 20.12 -12.25
N ARG A 27 6.96 19.35 -12.51
CA ARG A 27 7.62 19.30 -13.80
C ARG A 27 6.74 18.62 -14.84
N ASP A 28 6.08 17.52 -14.50
CA ASP A 28 5.19 16.80 -15.40
C ASP A 28 4.02 17.72 -15.81
N ILE A 29 3.42 18.45 -14.86
CA ILE A 29 2.39 19.47 -15.13
C ILE A 29 2.98 20.61 -15.98
N ALA A 30 4.15 21.14 -15.62
CA ALA A 30 4.76 22.21 -16.41
C ALA A 30 5.04 21.76 -17.86
N GLU A 31 5.52 20.54 -18.09
CA GLU A 31 5.81 20.00 -19.41
C GLU A 31 4.53 19.75 -20.22
N GLU A 32 3.49 19.20 -19.59
CA GLU A 32 2.20 18.91 -20.23
C GLU A 32 1.43 20.19 -20.59
N TYR A 33 1.50 21.22 -19.75
CA TYR A 33 0.77 22.49 -19.92
C TYR A 33 1.67 23.64 -20.36
N GLY A 34 2.59 23.42 -21.31
CA GLY A 34 3.25 24.51 -22.03
C GLY A 34 4.20 25.39 -21.20
N GLY A 35 4.84 24.82 -20.19
CA GLY A 35 5.87 25.48 -19.37
C GLY A 35 5.32 26.34 -18.23
N VAL A 36 4.09 26.09 -17.75
CA VAL A 36 3.53 26.83 -16.61
C VAL A 36 4.41 26.67 -15.38
N ALA A 37 4.84 27.79 -14.81
CA ALA A 37 5.61 27.81 -13.58
C ALA A 37 4.65 27.80 -12.38
N VAL A 38 4.64 26.70 -11.63
CA VAL A 38 3.86 26.53 -10.41
C VAL A 38 4.78 26.73 -9.20
N SER A 39 4.47 27.72 -8.36
CA SER A 39 5.24 28.04 -7.16
C SER A 39 4.40 27.81 -5.91
N PHE A 40 4.84 26.83 -5.12
CA PHE A 40 4.31 26.56 -3.78
C PHE A 40 5.04 27.42 -2.73
N PRO A 41 4.35 27.81 -1.64
CA PRO A 41 4.98 28.54 -0.56
C PRO A 41 6.06 27.68 0.12
N ARG A 42 7.11 28.33 0.65
CA ARG A 42 8.22 27.62 1.30
C ARG A 42 7.73 26.89 2.56
N SER A 43 8.26 25.68 2.77
CA SER A 43 8.09 24.91 4.00
C SER A 43 8.49 25.77 5.22
N GLY A 44 7.50 26.18 6.00
CA GLY A 44 7.66 27.09 7.15
C GLY A 44 6.74 28.31 7.10
N VAL A 45 6.25 28.68 5.92
CA VAL A 45 5.15 29.65 5.78
C VAL A 45 3.85 28.87 5.74
N GLN A 46 2.98 29.07 6.74
CA GLN A 46 1.61 28.53 6.72
C GLN A 46 0.75 29.36 5.75
N SER A 47 1.02 29.20 4.46
CA SER A 47 0.15 29.71 3.41
C SER A 47 -0.32 28.54 2.58
N ASP A 48 -1.61 28.52 2.30
CA ASP A 48 -2.30 27.62 1.38
C ASP A 48 -2.24 28.16 -0.07
N ARG A 49 -1.75 29.39 -0.27
CA ARG A 49 -1.72 30.05 -1.58
C ARG A 49 -0.62 29.51 -2.50
N VAL A 50 -1.03 28.91 -3.61
CA VAL A 50 -0.18 28.47 -4.73
C VAL A 50 -0.32 29.47 -5.88
N THR A 51 0.79 29.82 -6.52
CA THR A 51 0.81 30.77 -7.65
C THR A 51 1.21 30.05 -8.94
N LEU A 52 0.51 30.35 -10.03
CA LEU A 52 0.74 29.80 -11.35
C LEU A 52 1.04 30.93 -12.33
N LYS A 53 2.08 30.76 -13.15
CA LYS A 53 2.49 31.75 -14.15
C LYS A 53 2.63 31.09 -15.51
N GLY A 54 1.96 31.63 -16.52
CA GLY A 54 2.04 31.11 -17.88
C GLY A 54 1.00 31.72 -18.81
N ALA A 55 0.79 31.10 -19.97
CA ALA A 55 -0.31 31.48 -20.86
C ALA A 55 -1.66 31.20 -20.19
N LYS A 56 -2.67 32.05 -20.42
CA LYS A 56 -3.98 31.96 -19.77
C LYS A 56 -4.63 30.58 -19.87
N GLU A 57 -4.66 30.00 -21.07
CA GLU A 57 -5.26 28.69 -21.33
C GLU A 57 -4.50 27.57 -20.59
N CYS A 58 -3.17 27.64 -20.60
CA CYS A 58 -2.31 26.68 -19.92
C CYS A 58 -2.43 26.77 -18.39
N VAL A 59 -2.53 27.97 -17.83
CA VAL A 59 -2.69 28.19 -16.38
C VAL A 59 -4.03 27.62 -15.89
N GLU A 60 -5.11 27.85 -16.64
CA GLU A 60 -6.43 27.30 -16.31
C GLU A 60 -6.44 25.77 -16.35
N ALA A 61 -5.81 25.19 -17.39
CA ALA A 61 -5.68 23.74 -17.51
C ALA A 61 -4.79 23.13 -16.41
N ALA A 62 -3.65 23.75 -16.09
CA ALA A 62 -2.76 23.34 -15.01
C ALA A 62 -3.44 23.42 -13.65
N LYS A 63 -4.22 24.48 -13.40
CA LYS A 63 -5.03 24.63 -12.18
C LYS A 63 -6.04 23.49 -12.03
N LYS A 64 -6.76 23.16 -13.11
CA LYS A 64 -7.69 22.03 -13.13
C LYS A 64 -6.97 20.71 -12.85
N ARG A 65 -5.79 20.50 -13.44
CA ARG A 65 -4.99 19.29 -13.20
C ARG A 65 -4.50 19.17 -11.75
N ILE A 66 -4.08 20.27 -11.14
CA ILE A 66 -3.68 20.28 -9.72
C ILE A 66 -4.88 19.93 -8.84
N LEU A 67 -6.06 20.50 -9.12
CA LEU A 67 -7.30 20.18 -8.38
C LEU A 67 -7.67 18.70 -8.50
N ASP A 68 -7.60 18.14 -9.71
CA ASP A 68 -7.84 16.71 -9.97
C ASP A 68 -6.87 15.81 -9.18
N ILE A 69 -5.59 16.18 -9.12
CA ILE A 69 -4.60 15.46 -8.30
C ILE A 69 -4.91 15.58 -6.80
N ILE A 70 -5.40 16.73 -6.34
CA ILE A 70 -5.77 16.91 -4.92
C ILE A 70 -7.00 16.06 -4.59
N GLU A 71 -8.03 16.11 -5.42
CA GLU A 71 -9.22 15.26 -5.26
C GLU A 71 -8.84 13.77 -5.23
N ASP A 72 -7.89 13.37 -6.07
CA ASP A 72 -7.32 12.02 -6.07
C ASP A 72 -6.66 11.65 -4.76
N LEU A 73 -5.89 12.57 -4.17
CA LEU A 73 -5.21 12.38 -2.89
C LEU A 73 -6.21 12.30 -1.75
N GLU A 74 -7.28 13.10 -1.79
CA GLU A 74 -8.36 13.08 -0.79
C GLU A 74 -9.22 11.82 -0.91
N ALA A 75 -9.44 11.34 -2.13
CA ALA A 75 -10.14 10.09 -2.41
C ALA A 75 -9.28 8.83 -2.16
N GLN A 76 -8.03 8.97 -1.71
CA GLN A 76 -7.21 7.82 -1.34
C GLN A 76 -7.81 7.12 -0.12
N VAL A 77 -8.13 5.84 -0.31
CA VAL A 77 -8.57 4.95 0.75
C VAL A 77 -7.46 3.96 1.06
N THR A 78 -7.38 3.54 2.32
CA THR A 78 -6.55 2.40 2.71
C THR A 78 -7.46 1.20 2.92
N ILE A 79 -7.21 0.13 2.18
CA ILE A 79 -7.92 -1.14 2.33
C ILE A 79 -6.99 -2.16 2.98
N GLU A 80 -7.60 -3.07 3.74
CA GLU A 80 -6.92 -4.18 4.40
C GLU A 80 -7.09 -5.45 3.56
N CYS A 81 -5.97 -6.06 3.21
CA CYS A 81 -5.90 -7.31 2.47
C CYS A 81 -5.39 -8.41 3.41
N MET A 82 -6.27 -9.37 3.73
CA MET A 82 -5.92 -10.52 4.55
C MET A 82 -5.24 -11.58 3.71
N ILE A 83 -3.94 -11.76 3.90
CA ILE A 83 -3.14 -12.77 3.24
C ILE A 83 -2.29 -13.48 4.29
N PRO A 84 -2.29 -14.82 4.34
CA PRO A 84 -1.45 -15.53 5.30
C PRO A 84 0.04 -15.16 5.11
N GLN A 85 0.72 -14.86 6.20
CA GLN A 85 2.13 -14.47 6.20
C GLN A 85 3.05 -15.46 5.46
N LYS A 86 2.68 -16.75 5.44
CA LYS A 86 3.36 -17.82 4.68
C LYS A 86 3.57 -17.45 3.21
N PHE A 87 2.64 -16.70 2.62
CA PHE A 87 2.68 -16.32 1.21
C PHE A 87 3.26 -14.93 0.95
N HIS A 88 3.45 -14.08 1.98
CA HIS A 88 4.00 -12.72 1.80
C HIS A 88 5.33 -12.72 1.05
N ARG A 89 6.24 -13.64 1.40
CA ARG A 89 7.55 -13.76 0.74
C ARG A 89 7.43 -14.15 -0.73
N SER A 90 6.49 -15.05 -1.06
CA SER A 90 6.23 -15.49 -2.43
C SER A 90 5.66 -14.34 -3.27
N ILE A 91 4.68 -13.62 -2.71
CA ILE A 91 3.98 -12.50 -3.37
C ILE A 91 4.90 -11.31 -3.60
N MET A 92 5.75 -10.97 -2.63
CA MET A 92 6.75 -9.90 -2.77
C MET A 92 7.74 -10.23 -3.91
N GLY A 93 8.09 -11.50 -4.07
CA GLY A 93 9.07 -11.96 -5.05
C GLY A 93 10.51 -11.55 -4.71
N PRO A 94 11.49 -11.89 -5.56
CA PRO A 94 12.88 -11.53 -5.33
C PRO A 94 13.03 -10.00 -5.27
N LYS A 95 13.60 -9.50 -4.16
CA LYS A 95 13.81 -8.06 -3.88
C LYS A 95 12.53 -7.19 -4.00
N GLY A 96 11.34 -7.76 -3.87
CA GLY A 96 10.11 -6.98 -4.03
C GLY A 96 9.78 -6.64 -5.48
N SER A 97 10.37 -7.30 -6.48
CA SER A 97 10.11 -6.97 -7.89
C SER A 97 8.63 -7.14 -8.26
N ARG A 98 7.98 -8.19 -7.76
CA ARG A 98 6.58 -8.49 -8.10
C ARG A 98 5.64 -7.49 -7.45
N ILE A 99 5.88 -7.13 -6.18
CA ILE A 99 5.09 -6.08 -5.54
C ILE A 99 5.31 -4.70 -6.18
N GLN A 100 6.55 -4.37 -6.57
CA GLN A 100 6.83 -3.11 -7.26
C GLN A 100 6.12 -3.02 -8.61
N GLN A 101 6.01 -4.15 -9.32
CA GLN A 101 5.23 -4.23 -10.56
C GLN A 101 3.75 -3.95 -10.29
N ILE A 102 3.12 -4.63 -9.32
CA ILE A 102 1.71 -4.41 -8.95
C ILE A 102 1.46 -2.96 -8.49
N THR A 103 2.37 -2.42 -7.67
CA THR A 103 2.36 -1.02 -7.21
C THR A 103 2.39 -0.04 -8.39
N ARG A 104 3.22 -0.30 -9.40
CA ARG A 104 3.34 0.54 -10.60
C ARG A 104 2.14 0.38 -11.54
N GLU A 105 1.68 -0.84 -11.74
CA GLU A 105 0.58 -1.19 -12.65
C GLU A 105 -0.75 -0.62 -12.17
N HIS A 106 -1.06 -0.79 -10.88
CA HIS A 106 -2.28 -0.27 -10.29
C HIS A 106 -2.11 1.14 -9.71
N GLY A 107 -0.88 1.68 -9.63
CA GLY A 107 -0.64 3.03 -9.08
C GLY A 107 -1.04 3.16 -7.61
N VAL A 108 -0.89 2.09 -6.82
CA VAL A 108 -1.21 2.03 -5.39
C VAL A 108 0.05 1.91 -4.55
N GLN A 109 -0.03 2.20 -3.26
CA GLN A 109 1.04 1.96 -2.30
C GLN A 109 0.71 0.76 -1.44
N ILE A 110 1.56 -0.26 -1.46
CA ILE A 110 1.35 -1.49 -0.69
C ILE A 110 2.36 -1.55 0.45
N LYS A 111 1.87 -1.72 1.69
CA LYS A 111 2.66 -1.84 2.90
C LYS A 111 2.35 -3.17 3.59
N PHE A 112 3.37 -4.02 3.67
CA PHE A 112 3.27 -5.26 4.41
C PHE A 112 3.37 -4.99 5.92
N PRO A 113 2.66 -5.78 6.75
CA PRO A 113 2.82 -5.70 8.19
C PRO A 113 4.23 -6.17 8.55
N ASP A 114 4.84 -5.51 9.54
CA ASP A 114 6.09 -6.00 10.10
C ASP A 114 5.87 -7.40 10.67
N ARG A 115 6.81 -8.30 10.38
CA ARG A 115 6.82 -9.62 11.02
C ARG A 115 7.14 -9.35 12.48
N GLU A 116 6.16 -9.53 13.38
CA GLU A 116 6.44 -9.52 14.82
C GLU A 116 7.57 -10.52 15.08
N GLU A 117 8.78 -9.99 15.27
CA GLU A 117 9.86 -10.72 15.89
C GLU A 117 9.49 -10.82 17.37
N ASN A 118 9.35 -12.06 17.82
CA ASN A 118 9.09 -12.40 19.22
C ASN A 118 10.00 -11.55 20.15
N PRO A 119 9.47 -10.79 21.12
CA PRO A 119 10.28 -9.90 21.95
C PRO A 119 11.05 -10.69 23.01
N GLN A 120 12.24 -11.17 22.67
CA GLN A 120 13.23 -11.63 23.65
C GLN A 120 14.66 -11.35 23.15
N GLY A 121 15.22 -10.19 23.52
CA GLY A 121 16.64 -9.85 23.30
C GLY A 121 16.97 -8.35 23.44
N ALA A 122 17.18 -7.90 24.68
CA ALA A 122 17.51 -6.54 25.18
C ALA A 122 18.98 -6.07 24.81
N PRO A 123 19.56 -4.89 25.22
CA PRO A 123 19.23 -4.01 26.36
C PRO A 123 19.44 -2.45 26.23
N ASN A 124 18.98 -1.75 27.28
CA ASN A 124 19.43 -0.47 27.87
C ASN A 124 19.40 0.88 27.10
N ALA A 125 18.48 1.75 27.53
CA ALA A 125 18.79 3.14 27.93
C ALA A 125 17.77 3.63 29.00
N GLU A 126 18.22 3.60 30.26
CA GLU A 126 17.76 4.29 31.48
C GLU A 126 17.44 5.79 31.24
N SER A 127 16.57 6.55 31.94
CA SER A 127 15.76 6.47 33.19
C SER A 127 14.94 7.80 33.31
N PRO A 128 14.35 8.23 34.45
CA PRO A 128 13.22 7.69 35.22
C PRO A 128 12.16 8.78 35.62
N ALA A 129 10.95 8.40 36.07
CA ALA A 129 10.23 9.04 37.19
C ALA A 129 8.89 8.32 37.51
N GLN A 130 8.70 8.06 38.81
CA GLN A 130 7.58 7.40 39.52
C GLN A 130 6.28 8.23 39.45
N GLU A 131 5.05 7.76 39.75
CA GLU A 131 4.58 6.99 40.92
C GLU A 131 3.10 6.54 40.76
N ASN A 132 2.79 5.37 41.34
CA ASN A 132 1.51 4.82 41.89
C ASN A 132 0.13 4.96 41.22
N GLY A 133 -0.60 3.83 41.21
CA GLY A 133 -2.05 3.81 41.39
C GLY A 133 -2.81 2.59 40.83
N GLU A 134 -2.78 1.47 41.57
CA GLU A 134 -3.82 0.43 41.73
C GLU A 134 -4.53 -0.26 40.53
N GLU A 135 -4.24 -1.57 40.44
CA GLU A 135 -5.16 -2.71 40.27
C GLU A 135 -6.24 -2.68 39.18
N GLY A 136 -5.93 -3.34 38.05
CA GLY A 136 -6.89 -3.86 37.09
C GLY A 136 -6.43 -5.22 36.56
N LEU A 137 -7.08 -6.27 37.02
CA LEU A 137 -6.83 -7.68 36.73
C LEU A 137 -6.96 -8.01 35.23
N GLU A 138 -5.89 -7.90 34.43
CA GLU A 138 -5.89 -8.49 33.08
C GLU A 138 -5.61 -9.99 33.17
N ALA A 139 -6.72 -10.74 33.24
CA ALA A 139 -6.73 -12.16 32.96
C ALA A 139 -6.04 -12.41 31.61
N LYS A 140 -5.02 -13.26 31.65
CA LYS A 140 -4.40 -13.89 30.48
C LYS A 140 -5.47 -14.69 29.74
N VAL A 141 -6.17 -14.07 28.80
CA VAL A 141 -6.97 -14.79 27.82
C VAL A 141 -5.99 -15.34 26.79
N ALA A 142 -5.78 -16.65 26.83
CA ALA A 142 -5.08 -17.37 25.78
C ALA A 142 -5.74 -17.01 24.43
N PRO A 143 -4.98 -16.65 23.38
CA PRO A 143 -5.57 -16.26 22.11
C PRO A 143 -6.33 -17.46 21.53
N GLU A 144 -7.62 -17.25 21.29
CA GLU A 144 -8.50 -18.21 20.64
C GLU A 144 -7.97 -18.56 19.24
N PRO A 145 -8.00 -19.84 18.82
CA PRO A 145 -7.46 -20.27 17.53
C PRO A 145 -8.42 -19.85 16.41
N GLY A 146 -8.36 -18.58 16.00
CA GLY A 146 -9.23 -18.07 14.95
C GLY A 146 -9.12 -16.58 14.63
N SER A 147 -8.40 -15.77 15.43
CA SER A 147 -8.15 -14.38 15.06
C SER A 147 -7.03 -14.28 14.02
N PRO A 148 -7.23 -13.58 12.88
CA PRO A 148 -6.16 -13.33 11.93
C PRO A 148 -5.05 -12.57 12.67
N LYS A 149 -3.83 -13.09 12.59
CA LYS A 149 -2.71 -12.45 13.29
C LYS A 149 -2.48 -11.09 12.63
N LYS A 150 -2.04 -10.09 13.41
CA LYS A 150 -1.64 -8.78 12.87
C LYS A 150 -0.63 -8.89 11.71
N CYS A 151 0.12 -9.99 11.68
CA CYS A 151 1.07 -10.35 10.63
C CYS A 151 0.44 -10.74 9.27
N ASP A 152 -0.87 -10.93 9.17
CA ASP A 152 -1.58 -11.35 7.95
C ASP A 152 -2.28 -10.19 7.22
N ILE A 153 -2.19 -8.96 7.75
CA ILE A 153 -2.91 -7.79 7.22
C ILE A 153 -1.96 -6.90 6.41
N ILE A 154 -2.09 -6.94 5.08
CA ILE A 154 -1.40 -6.04 4.16
C ILE A 154 -2.25 -4.80 3.94
N LEU A 155 -1.65 -3.62 4.07
CA LEU A 155 -2.30 -2.34 3.82
C LEU A 155 -2.06 -1.89 2.39
N ILE A 156 -3.13 -1.55 1.67
CA ILE A 156 -3.07 -1.03 0.30
C ILE A 156 -3.71 0.35 0.30
N SER A 157 -2.94 1.38 -0.01
CA SER A 157 -3.38 2.78 -0.04
C SER A 157 -3.41 3.32 -1.47
N GLY A 158 -4.50 3.99 -1.86
CA GLY A 158 -4.69 4.53 -3.21
C GLY A 158 -6.17 4.80 -3.52
N ARG A 159 -6.50 5.14 -4.77
CA ARG A 159 -7.92 5.25 -5.18
C ARG A 159 -8.62 3.91 -4.98
N LYS A 160 -9.89 3.94 -4.53
CA LYS A 160 -10.68 2.72 -4.24
C LYS A 160 -10.65 1.69 -5.37
N GLU A 161 -10.89 2.11 -6.61
CA GLU A 161 -10.90 1.22 -7.79
C GLU A 161 -9.54 0.58 -8.05
N ARG A 162 -8.45 1.34 -7.86
CA ARG A 162 -7.08 0.85 -8.03
C ARG A 162 -6.69 -0.11 -6.90
N CYS A 163 -7.11 0.20 -5.68
CA CYS A 163 -6.89 -0.65 -4.51
C CYS A 163 -7.58 -2.00 -4.67
N ASP A 164 -8.82 -2.03 -5.16
CA ASP A 164 -9.56 -3.26 -5.39
C ASP A 164 -8.88 -4.17 -6.41
N GLY A 165 -8.43 -3.59 -7.54
CA GLY A 165 -7.64 -4.33 -8.54
C GLY A 165 -6.33 -4.88 -7.97
N ALA A 166 -5.62 -4.09 -7.16
CA ALA A 166 -4.39 -4.56 -6.50
C ALA A 166 -4.67 -5.66 -5.45
N ASN A 167 -5.78 -5.58 -4.72
CA ASN A 167 -6.22 -6.59 -3.75
C ASN A 167 -6.52 -7.92 -4.43
N GLU A 168 -7.26 -7.89 -5.53
CA GLU A 168 -7.54 -9.07 -6.35
C GLU A 168 -6.25 -9.68 -6.91
N ALA A 169 -5.34 -8.85 -7.43
CA ALA A 169 -4.04 -9.30 -7.93
C ALA A 169 -3.21 -9.96 -6.82
N LEU A 170 -3.19 -9.41 -5.60
CA LEU A 170 -2.47 -10.03 -4.47
C LEU A 170 -3.11 -11.36 -4.04
N LYS A 171 -4.44 -11.45 -4.00
CA LYS A 171 -5.18 -12.68 -3.67
C LYS A 171 -4.99 -13.77 -4.73
N ALA A 172 -4.95 -13.42 -6.01
CA ALA A 172 -4.72 -14.36 -7.10
C ALA A 172 -3.35 -15.05 -7.04
N LEU A 173 -2.37 -14.45 -6.34
CA LEU A 173 -1.04 -15.04 -6.13
C LEU A 173 -0.98 -16.00 -4.94
N VAL A 174 -2.01 -16.02 -4.11
CA VAL A 174 -2.12 -16.96 -2.99
C VAL A 174 -2.65 -18.27 -3.55
N PRO A 175 -1.90 -19.38 -3.45
CA PRO A 175 -2.41 -20.67 -3.89
C PRO A 175 -3.65 -21.04 -3.05
N VAL A 176 -4.73 -21.37 -3.75
CA VAL A 176 -5.98 -21.80 -3.12
C VAL A 176 -5.82 -23.25 -2.68
N SER A 177 -5.79 -23.48 -1.37
CA SER A 177 -5.85 -24.83 -0.81
C SER A 177 -7.31 -25.24 -0.67
N ILE A 178 -7.73 -26.28 -1.39
CA ILE A 178 -9.05 -26.90 -1.25
C ILE A 178 -8.86 -28.24 -0.55
N GLU A 179 -9.47 -28.41 0.62
CA GLU A 179 -9.55 -29.70 1.28
C GLU A 179 -10.66 -30.52 0.61
N VAL A 180 -10.30 -31.68 0.05
CA VAL A 180 -11.25 -32.60 -0.56
C VAL A 180 -11.31 -33.85 0.29
N GLU A 181 -12.48 -34.15 0.83
CA GLU A 181 -12.73 -35.41 1.52
C GLU A 181 -12.81 -36.54 0.49
N VAL A 182 -11.90 -37.50 0.62
CA VAL A 182 -11.83 -38.68 -0.24
C VAL A 182 -12.12 -39.91 0.61
N PRO A 183 -13.06 -40.79 0.20
CA PRO A 183 -13.27 -42.07 0.86
C PRO A 183 -11.98 -42.89 0.93
N TYR A 184 -11.71 -43.51 2.08
CA TYR A 184 -10.46 -44.24 2.33
C TYR A 184 -10.14 -45.29 1.27
N ASP A 185 -11.15 -45.98 0.75
CA ASP A 185 -11.02 -47.00 -0.29
C ASP A 185 -10.42 -46.45 -1.61
N LEU A 186 -10.61 -45.16 -1.86
CA LEU A 186 -10.15 -44.48 -3.08
C LEU A 186 -8.74 -43.90 -2.93
N HIS A 187 -8.21 -43.77 -1.70
CA HIS A 187 -6.85 -43.25 -1.47
C HIS A 187 -5.79 -44.05 -2.21
N ARG A 188 -5.91 -45.39 -2.25
CA ARG A 188 -4.94 -46.24 -2.94
C ARG A 188 -4.89 -45.97 -4.44
N TYR A 189 -6.03 -45.64 -5.04
CA TYR A 189 -6.14 -45.37 -6.49
C TYR A 189 -5.66 -43.97 -6.84
N ILE A 190 -5.93 -42.98 -6.00
CA ILE A 190 -5.50 -41.58 -6.21
C ILE A 190 -4.00 -41.41 -5.92
N ILE A 191 -3.49 -42.01 -4.84
CA ILE A 191 -2.07 -41.93 -4.48
C ILE A 191 -1.20 -42.77 -5.42
N GLY A 192 -1.70 -43.95 -5.83
CA GLY A 192 -0.94 -44.92 -6.62
C GLY A 192 0.24 -45.54 -5.85
N GLN A 193 1.03 -46.38 -6.53
CA GLN A 193 2.22 -46.96 -5.90
C GLN A 193 3.28 -45.88 -5.65
N LYS A 194 3.77 -45.79 -4.40
CA LYS A 194 4.79 -44.82 -3.95
C LYS A 194 4.45 -43.36 -4.26
N GLY A 195 3.16 -42.99 -4.29
CA GLY A 195 2.73 -41.63 -4.59
C GLY A 195 2.76 -41.25 -6.08
N SER A 196 2.92 -42.23 -6.98
CA SER A 196 2.97 -41.99 -8.43
C SER A 196 1.73 -41.31 -9.00
N GLY A 197 0.54 -41.53 -8.43
CA GLY A 197 -0.69 -40.88 -8.87
C GLY A 197 -0.69 -39.38 -8.58
N ILE A 198 -0.36 -38.99 -7.34
CA ILE A 198 -0.24 -37.56 -6.97
C ILE A 198 0.87 -36.90 -7.77
N ARG A 199 2.01 -37.57 -7.97
CA ARG A 199 3.14 -36.97 -8.67
C ARG A 199 2.88 -36.76 -10.15
N LYS A 200 2.12 -37.65 -10.79
CA LYS A 200 1.60 -37.44 -12.14
C LYS A 200 0.60 -36.30 -12.20
N MET A 201 -0.32 -36.20 -11.24
CA MET A 201 -1.25 -35.08 -11.16
C MET A 201 -0.53 -33.74 -10.93
N MET A 202 0.55 -33.71 -10.14
CA MET A 202 1.36 -32.49 -9.97
C MET A 202 2.02 -32.08 -11.29
N ASP A 203 2.63 -33.03 -12.02
CA ASP A 203 3.34 -32.78 -13.28
C ASP A 203 2.39 -32.40 -14.43
N GLU A 204 1.20 -32.99 -14.47
CA GLU A 204 0.20 -32.77 -15.53
C GLU A 204 -0.53 -31.42 -15.40
N PHE A 205 -0.59 -30.85 -14.19
CA PHE A 205 -1.32 -29.61 -13.88
C PHE A 205 -0.43 -28.49 -13.31
N GLU A 206 0.90 -28.58 -13.46
CA GLU A 206 1.88 -27.51 -13.12
C GLU A 206 1.96 -26.39 -14.17
#